data_AF-A0AAW7WCR3-F1
#
_entry.id   AF-A0AAW7WCR3-F1
#
_cell.length_a   1.000
_cell.length_b   1.000
_cell.length_c   1.000
_cell.angle_alpha   90.00
_cell.angle_beta   90.00
_cell.angle_gamma   90.00
#
_symmetry.space_group_name_H-M   'P 1'
#
loop_
_entity.id
_entity.type
_entity.pdbx_description
1 polymer ?
#
loop_
_entity_poly.entity_id
_entity_poly.type
_entity_poly.pdbx_seq_one_letter_code
_entity_poly.pdbx_strand_id
1 'polypeptide(L)'
;MSADWLTGRLCAGHGVASGTSNESPYPDGTIRMQVPAFKAFGLDLSGCYFGTLNIDFAPLEVSLSDPDHLFEKLHWTELHPPETFSFWTVEIKASETEFVNGWIYYPHPETKERHWQPPTMLELLAPHLSGIEPGSTIQLRDQGGRIKLVDTIRLRARLLEFLKFRVLASQQTFFEADTLLKRQQWLSTMFPEALQLSEQDLDRVWAQARLLYTET
;
A
#
# COMPACT_ATOMS: atom_id res chain seq x y z
N MET A 1 -2.34 -22.15 -6.00
CA MET A 1 -3.15 -21.30 -6.91
C MET A 1 -2.17 -20.38 -7.61
N SER A 2 -2.30 -20.13 -8.92
CA SER A 2 -1.44 -19.13 -9.57
C SER A 2 -1.80 -17.77 -9.00
N ALA A 3 -0.82 -16.93 -8.70
CA ALA A 3 -1.08 -15.54 -8.34
C ALA A 3 -1.72 -14.80 -9.53
N ASP A 4 -2.69 -13.95 -9.23
CA ASP A 4 -3.40 -13.15 -10.22
C ASP A 4 -2.61 -11.89 -10.60
N TRP A 5 -2.84 -11.39 -11.81
CA TRP A 5 -2.29 -10.12 -12.27
C TRP A 5 -3.18 -8.96 -11.78
N LEU A 6 -2.62 -8.10 -10.94
CA LEU A 6 -3.27 -6.87 -10.50
C LEU A 6 -3.05 -5.80 -11.55
N THR A 7 -4.13 -5.13 -11.99
CA THR A 7 -4.08 -4.17 -13.10
C THR A 7 -4.27 -2.75 -12.57
N GLY A 8 -3.34 -1.86 -12.89
CA GLY A 8 -3.39 -0.45 -12.52
C GLY A 8 -3.01 0.46 -13.68
N ARG A 9 -3.06 1.77 -13.44
CA ARG A 9 -2.71 2.80 -14.43
C ARG A 9 -1.43 3.51 -14.05
N LEU A 10 -0.54 3.69 -15.02
CA LEU A 10 0.66 4.49 -14.84
C LEU A 10 0.30 5.96 -14.69
N CYS A 11 0.76 6.60 -13.62
CA CYS A 11 0.57 8.01 -13.33
C CYS A 11 1.90 8.77 -13.48
N ALA A 12 1.80 10.04 -13.83
CA ALA A 12 2.95 10.93 -13.80
C ALA A 12 3.38 11.18 -12.36
N GLY A 13 4.66 10.96 -12.05
CA GLY A 13 5.25 11.30 -10.75
C GLY A 13 5.77 12.74 -10.69
N HIS A 14 6.18 13.17 -9.50
CA HIS A 14 6.72 14.52 -9.29
C HIS A 14 8.18 14.70 -9.74
N GLY A 15 8.83 13.66 -10.27
CA GLY A 15 10.22 13.74 -10.76
C GLY A 15 11.30 13.80 -9.67
N VAL A 16 10.94 13.66 -8.39
CA VAL A 16 11.89 13.66 -7.26
C VAL A 16 12.72 12.38 -7.24
N ALA A 17 12.08 11.22 -7.46
CA ALA A 17 12.74 9.92 -7.52
C ALA A 17 13.79 9.84 -8.64
N SER A 18 13.46 10.41 -9.80
CA SER A 18 14.30 10.42 -11.00
C SER A 18 15.29 11.58 -11.08
N GLY A 19 15.22 12.55 -10.17
CA GLY A 19 16.06 13.76 -10.22
C GLY A 19 15.70 14.71 -11.37
N THR A 20 14.54 14.53 -12.01
CA THR A 20 14.08 15.39 -13.12
C THR A 20 13.30 16.62 -12.63
N SER A 21 13.02 16.71 -11.33
CA SER A 21 12.40 17.89 -10.72
C SER A 21 13.44 18.98 -10.45
N ASN A 22 13.21 20.18 -10.97
CA ASN A 22 14.06 21.35 -10.76
C ASN A 22 14.09 21.85 -9.30
N GLU A 23 13.13 21.41 -8.48
CA GLU A 23 12.97 21.82 -7.08
C GLU A 23 13.44 20.72 -6.09
N SER A 24 14.00 19.62 -6.60
CA SER A 24 14.46 18.52 -5.76
C SER A 24 15.72 18.92 -4.98
N PRO A 25 15.75 18.75 -3.65
CA PRO A 25 16.97 18.93 -2.86
C PRO A 25 17.99 17.79 -3.10
N TYR A 26 17.59 16.75 -3.85
CA TYR A 26 18.40 15.57 -4.16
C TYR A 26 18.99 15.72 -5.57
N PRO A 27 20.30 16.03 -5.69
CA PRO A 27 20.91 16.45 -6.95
C PRO A 27 20.89 15.37 -8.05
N ASP A 28 20.90 14.09 -7.65
CA ASP A 28 20.91 12.95 -8.56
C ASP A 28 19.61 12.13 -8.57
N GLY A 29 18.57 12.62 -7.87
CA GLY A 29 17.33 11.89 -7.57
C GLY A 29 17.48 10.92 -6.38
N THR A 30 16.38 10.70 -5.65
CA THR A 30 16.43 9.90 -4.40
C THR A 30 16.87 8.47 -4.66
N ILE A 31 16.37 7.83 -5.73
CA ILE A 31 16.67 6.41 -6.00
C ILE A 31 18.17 6.22 -6.22
N ARG A 32 18.81 7.09 -7.02
CA ARG A 32 20.26 6.96 -7.25
C ARG A 32 21.06 7.12 -5.95
N MET A 33 20.67 8.07 -5.11
CA MET A 33 21.33 8.30 -3.82
C MET A 33 21.13 7.13 -2.84
N GLN A 34 19.96 6.47 -2.89
CA GLN A 34 19.62 5.36 -1.99
C GLN A 34 20.22 4.01 -2.40
N VAL A 35 20.44 3.77 -3.72
CA VAL A 35 20.95 2.50 -4.25
C VAL A 35 22.21 1.98 -3.53
N PRO A 36 23.26 2.80 -3.27
CA PRO A 36 24.43 2.34 -2.53
C PRO A 36 24.11 1.85 -1.11
N ALA A 37 23.18 2.52 -0.42
CA ALA A 37 22.77 2.15 0.92
C ALA A 37 22.04 0.80 0.91
N PHE A 38 21.04 0.61 0.03
CA PHE A 38 20.34 -0.68 -0.09
C PHE A 38 21.27 -1.83 -0.47
N LYS A 39 22.22 -1.57 -1.37
CA LYS A 39 23.22 -2.57 -1.81
C LYS A 39 24.12 -3.02 -0.67
N ALA A 40 24.52 -2.10 0.21
CA ALA A 40 25.32 -2.43 1.40
C ALA A 40 24.59 -3.39 2.36
N PHE A 41 23.24 -3.39 2.35
CA PHE A 41 22.40 -4.26 3.16
C PHE A 41 21.78 -5.44 2.36
N GLY A 42 22.33 -5.74 1.17
CA GLY A 42 22.02 -6.97 0.43
C GLY A 42 20.92 -6.86 -0.62
N LEU A 43 20.41 -5.67 -0.93
CA LEU A 43 19.46 -5.44 -2.04
C LEU A 43 20.14 -4.67 -3.17
N ASP A 44 20.44 -5.35 -4.28
CA ASP A 44 21.08 -4.73 -5.44
C ASP A 44 20.06 -4.23 -6.47
N LEU A 45 19.88 -2.90 -6.53
CA LEU A 45 18.96 -2.22 -7.45
C LEU A 45 19.67 -1.65 -8.69
N SER A 46 20.95 -2.00 -8.94
CA SER A 46 21.71 -1.41 -10.05
C SER A 46 21.15 -1.73 -11.45
N GLY A 47 20.34 -2.78 -11.56
CA GLY A 47 19.64 -3.14 -12.81
C GLY A 47 18.34 -2.36 -13.06
N CYS A 48 17.88 -1.56 -12.09
CA CYS A 48 16.68 -0.76 -12.22
C CYS A 48 16.98 0.60 -12.87
N TYR A 49 15.97 1.16 -13.53
CA TYR A 49 15.96 2.58 -13.85
C TYR A 49 15.91 3.39 -12.55
N PHE A 50 16.71 4.45 -12.45
CA PHE A 50 16.76 5.29 -11.26
C PHE A 50 15.61 6.29 -11.24
N GLY A 51 14.40 5.77 -11.04
CA GLY A 51 13.13 6.48 -10.93
C GLY A 51 12.01 5.48 -10.65
N THR A 52 10.85 5.96 -10.22
CA THR A 52 9.70 5.11 -9.87
C THR A 52 8.62 5.15 -10.94
N LEU A 53 7.99 4.01 -11.18
CA LEU A 53 6.71 3.92 -11.88
C LEU A 53 5.61 4.06 -10.82
N ASN A 54 4.78 5.10 -10.93
CA ASN A 54 3.67 5.33 -10.01
C ASN A 54 2.43 4.64 -10.58
N ILE A 55 1.93 3.59 -9.96
CA ILE A 55 0.78 2.82 -10.44
C ILE A 55 -0.41 3.05 -9.52
N ASP A 56 -1.50 3.55 -10.07
CA ASP A 56 -2.75 3.79 -9.36
C ASP A 56 -3.76 2.64 -9.60
N PHE A 57 -4.33 2.15 -8.51
CA PHE A 57 -5.37 1.10 -8.46
C PHE A 57 -6.74 1.64 -8.10
N ALA A 58 -6.91 2.98 -8.07
CA ALA A 58 -8.17 3.60 -7.74
C ALA A 58 -9.37 2.96 -8.48
N PRO A 59 -10.47 2.68 -7.77
CA PRO A 59 -10.78 3.10 -6.40
C PRO A 59 -10.27 2.14 -5.31
N LEU A 60 -9.52 1.08 -5.65
CA LEU A 60 -9.08 0.08 -4.69
C LEU A 60 -7.82 0.53 -3.96
N GLU A 61 -7.80 0.36 -2.64
CA GLU A 61 -6.62 0.62 -1.82
C GLU A 61 -5.70 -0.60 -1.78
N VAL A 62 -4.41 -0.36 -1.66
CA VAL A 62 -3.39 -1.40 -1.63
C VAL A 62 -3.08 -1.78 -0.20
N SER A 63 -3.17 -3.07 0.09
CA SER A 63 -2.73 -3.68 1.35
C SER A 63 -1.52 -4.57 1.07
N LEU A 64 -0.44 -4.33 1.81
CA LEU A 64 0.84 -5.03 1.70
C LEU A 64 1.13 -5.78 3.00
N SER A 65 1.63 -7.02 2.91
CA SER A 65 2.12 -7.80 4.05
C SER A 65 3.46 -8.47 3.75
N ASP A 66 4.22 -8.86 4.77
CA ASP A 66 5.38 -9.77 4.62
C ASP A 66 6.42 -9.35 3.55
N PRO A 67 7.07 -8.17 3.70
CA PRO A 67 8.07 -7.70 2.74
C PRO A 67 9.25 -8.65 2.59
N ASP A 68 9.82 -8.71 1.39
CA ASP A 68 11.06 -9.44 1.10
C ASP A 68 12.27 -8.77 1.77
N HIS A 69 12.26 -7.42 1.83
CA HIS A 69 13.26 -6.64 2.55
C HIS A 69 12.59 -5.57 3.39
N LEU A 70 13.08 -5.41 4.62
CA LEU A 70 12.74 -4.32 5.53
C LEU A 70 14.03 -3.66 6.00
N PHE A 71 14.18 -2.37 5.69
CA PHE A 71 15.29 -1.54 6.15
C PHE A 71 14.74 -0.50 7.12
N GLU A 72 14.83 -0.77 8.42
CA GLU A 72 14.35 0.15 9.45
C GLU A 72 15.33 1.30 9.67
N LYS A 73 14.85 2.54 9.58
CA LYS A 73 15.63 3.76 9.88
C LYS A 73 16.98 3.77 9.16
N LEU A 74 16.94 3.53 7.85
CA LEU A 74 18.10 3.57 6.97
C LEU A 74 18.59 5.01 6.80
N HIS A 75 19.84 5.25 7.18
CA HIS A 75 20.51 6.53 6.99
C HIS A 75 21.16 6.57 5.60
N TRP A 76 20.46 7.12 4.61
CA TRP A 76 20.92 7.19 3.21
C TRP A 76 21.36 8.60 2.78
N THR A 77 21.12 9.62 3.62
CA THR A 77 21.51 11.01 3.37
C THR A 77 21.60 11.78 4.70
N GLU A 78 22.33 12.89 4.71
CA GLU A 78 22.45 13.80 5.86
C GLU A 78 21.34 14.88 5.89
N LEU A 79 20.45 14.90 4.89
CA LEU A 79 19.48 15.99 4.70
C LEU A 79 18.25 15.90 5.61
N HIS A 80 17.96 14.73 6.16
CA HIS A 80 16.79 14.46 7.00
C HIS A 80 17.05 13.24 7.89
N PRO A 81 16.20 12.98 8.91
CA PRO A 81 16.31 11.77 9.72
C PRO A 81 16.22 10.47 8.88
N PRO A 82 16.74 9.35 9.41
CA PRO A 82 16.67 8.07 8.72
C PRO A 82 15.23 7.60 8.45
N GLU A 83 15.03 6.93 7.32
CA GLU A 83 13.71 6.50 6.84
C GLU A 83 13.60 4.98 6.80
N THR A 84 12.39 4.45 6.96
CA THR A 84 12.11 3.02 6.85
C THR A 84 11.60 2.68 5.45
N PHE A 85 12.11 1.59 4.88
CA PHE A 85 11.74 1.11 3.54
C PHE A 85 11.38 -0.36 3.56
N SER A 86 10.36 -0.72 2.78
CA SER A 86 10.04 -2.11 2.49
C SER A 86 10.03 -2.38 0.99
N PHE A 87 10.42 -3.60 0.62
CA PHE A 87 10.44 -4.06 -0.76
C PHE A 87 9.78 -5.41 -0.92
N TRP A 88 9.11 -5.59 -2.06
CA TRP A 88 8.54 -6.85 -2.50
C TRP A 88 8.97 -7.12 -3.93
N THR A 89 9.48 -8.32 -4.18
CA THR A 89 9.78 -8.83 -5.50
C THR A 89 8.46 -9.05 -6.23
N VAL A 90 8.33 -8.46 -7.41
CA VAL A 90 7.13 -8.57 -8.25
C VAL A 90 7.51 -8.78 -9.71
N GLU A 91 6.61 -9.40 -10.45
CA GLU A 91 6.66 -9.41 -11.91
C GLU A 91 5.80 -8.24 -12.43
N ILE A 92 6.31 -7.53 -13.43
CA ILE A 92 5.69 -6.31 -13.98
C ILE A 92 5.52 -6.50 -15.48
N LYS A 93 4.32 -6.21 -15.97
CA LYS A 93 3.91 -6.41 -17.35
C LYS A 93 3.31 -5.11 -17.88
N ALA A 94 3.88 -4.60 -18.97
CA ALA A 94 3.39 -3.41 -19.68
C ALA A 94 2.78 -3.73 -21.06
N SER A 95 2.94 -4.97 -21.53
CA SER A 95 2.41 -5.49 -22.79
C SER A 95 1.95 -6.93 -22.58
N GLU A 96 1.09 -7.48 -23.45
CA GLU A 96 0.53 -8.81 -23.24
C GLU A 96 1.54 -9.97 -23.25
N THR A 97 2.74 -9.75 -23.78
CA THR A 97 3.68 -10.81 -24.15
C THR A 97 4.89 -10.95 -23.23
N GLU A 98 5.28 -9.87 -22.55
CA GLU A 98 6.53 -9.83 -21.79
C GLU A 98 6.32 -9.29 -20.38
N PHE A 99 7.01 -9.89 -19.42
CA PHE A 99 7.12 -9.36 -18.07
C PHE A 99 8.59 -9.23 -17.68
N VAL A 100 8.87 -8.31 -16.78
CA VAL A 100 10.18 -8.15 -16.14
C VAL A 100 10.04 -8.34 -14.64
N ASN A 101 11.12 -8.75 -13.99
CA ASN A 101 11.19 -8.69 -12.53
C ASN A 101 11.48 -7.25 -12.10
N GLY A 102 10.85 -6.86 -11.00
CA GLY A 102 11.08 -5.57 -10.36
C GLY A 102 10.69 -5.64 -8.89
N TRP A 103 10.53 -4.47 -8.31
CA TRP A 103 10.29 -4.31 -6.90
C TRP A 103 9.17 -3.32 -6.66
N ILE A 104 8.28 -3.62 -5.72
CA ILE A 104 7.56 -2.55 -5.03
C ILE A 104 8.57 -1.83 -4.14
N TYR A 105 8.63 -0.52 -4.26
CA TYR A 105 9.40 0.37 -3.40
C TYR A 105 8.43 1.09 -2.48
N TYR A 106 8.48 0.79 -1.18
CA TYR A 106 7.58 1.38 -0.20
C TYR A 106 8.36 2.16 0.85
N PRO A 107 8.46 3.50 0.72
CA PRO A 107 8.91 4.36 1.80
C PRO A 107 7.78 4.50 2.84
N HIS A 108 8.06 4.14 4.10
CA HIS A 108 7.06 4.17 5.17
C HIS A 108 6.69 5.62 5.54
N PRO A 109 5.40 6.01 5.46
CA PRO A 109 4.97 7.39 5.66
C PRO A 109 5.26 7.91 7.08
N GLU A 110 5.34 7.03 8.08
CA GLU A 110 5.61 7.38 9.48
C GLU A 110 7.00 7.98 9.69
N THR A 111 7.95 7.65 8.81
CA THR A 111 9.34 8.10 8.89
C THR A 111 9.69 9.18 7.87
N LYS A 112 8.78 9.48 6.96
CA LYS A 112 9.01 10.39 5.84
C LYS A 112 8.50 11.78 6.19
N GLU A 113 9.39 12.77 6.24
CA GLU A 113 9.02 14.16 6.60
C GLU A 113 8.08 14.82 5.57
N ARG A 114 8.11 14.37 4.30
CA ARG A 114 7.36 14.98 3.20
C ARG A 114 6.83 13.93 2.22
N HIS A 115 5.60 14.17 1.75
CA HIS A 115 4.85 13.41 0.74
C HIS A 115 4.05 12.23 1.28
N TRP A 116 2.73 12.44 1.33
CA TRP A 116 1.72 11.40 1.48
C TRP A 116 1.32 10.90 0.09
N GLN A 117 1.51 9.60 -0.17
CA GLN A 117 0.96 8.96 -1.37
C GLN A 117 -0.48 8.50 -1.10
N PRO A 118 -1.39 8.55 -2.08
CA PRO A 118 -2.72 7.96 -1.94
C PRO A 118 -2.61 6.45 -1.60
N PRO A 119 -3.51 5.90 -0.77
CA PRO A 119 -3.50 4.47 -0.44
C PRO A 119 -3.78 3.55 -1.64
N THR A 120 -4.20 4.12 -2.76
CA THR A 120 -4.43 3.42 -4.03
C THR A 120 -3.17 3.32 -4.91
N MET A 121 -2.06 3.94 -4.51
CA MET A 121 -0.87 4.09 -5.34
C MET A 121 0.30 3.25 -4.84
N LEU A 122 1.00 2.60 -5.78
CA LEU A 122 2.30 1.96 -5.54
C LEU A 122 3.39 2.61 -6.37
N GLU A 123 4.60 2.65 -5.81
CA GLU A 123 5.81 2.97 -6.54
C GLU A 123 6.55 1.67 -6.89
N LEU A 124 6.87 1.47 -8.17
CA LEU A 124 7.65 0.32 -8.65
C LEU A 124 9.03 0.75 -9.14
N LEU A 125 10.02 -0.09 -8.85
CA LEU A 125 11.35 -0.04 -9.45
C LEU A 125 11.51 -1.22 -10.41
N ALA A 126 11.89 -0.93 -11.64
CA ALA A 126 12.04 -1.93 -12.69
C ALA A 126 13.19 -1.54 -13.63
N PRO A 127 13.72 -2.49 -14.41
CA PRO A 127 14.47 -2.14 -15.62
C PRO A 127 13.67 -1.19 -16.51
N HIS A 128 14.37 -0.46 -17.38
CA HIS A 128 13.70 0.50 -18.26
C HIS A 128 12.65 -0.19 -19.16
N LEU A 129 11.39 0.20 -19.01
CA LEU A 129 10.27 -0.27 -19.84
C LEU A 129 10.12 0.65 -21.06
N SER A 130 10.12 0.07 -22.26
CA SER A 130 9.93 0.83 -23.51
C SER A 130 8.45 0.99 -23.85
N GLY A 131 8.08 2.13 -24.44
CA GLY A 131 6.75 2.33 -25.02
C GLY A 131 5.62 2.52 -24.00
N ILE A 132 5.94 2.93 -22.78
CA ILE A 132 4.96 3.30 -21.76
C ILE A 132 4.86 4.81 -21.62
N GLU A 133 3.64 5.29 -21.42
CA GLU A 133 3.32 6.70 -21.17
C GLU A 133 2.28 6.82 -20.05
N PRO A 134 2.18 7.97 -19.35
CA PRO A 134 1.12 8.18 -18.36
C PRO A 134 -0.26 7.82 -18.94
N GLY A 135 -1.03 7.03 -18.20
CA GLY A 135 -2.31 6.44 -18.62
C GLY A 135 -2.21 5.00 -19.11
N SER A 136 -1.00 4.51 -19.42
CA SER A 136 -0.75 3.12 -19.81
C SER A 136 -1.21 2.14 -18.73
N THR A 137 -1.72 0.99 -19.16
CA THR A 137 -2.06 -0.10 -18.27
C THR A 137 -0.78 -0.85 -17.89
N ILE A 138 -0.56 -0.99 -16.58
CA ILE A 138 0.54 -1.79 -16.02
C ILE A 138 -0.10 -2.88 -15.17
N GLN A 139 0.37 -4.12 -15.34
CA GLN A 139 -0.01 -5.23 -14.50
C GLN A 139 1.15 -5.63 -13.61
N LEU A 140 0.86 -5.97 -12.36
CA LEU A 140 1.83 -6.56 -11.45
C LEU A 140 1.36 -7.93 -10.95
N ARG A 141 2.30 -8.77 -10.56
CA ARG A 141 2.02 -10.04 -9.90
C ARG A 141 3.03 -10.26 -8.78
N ASP A 142 2.52 -10.58 -7.60
CA ASP A 142 3.31 -11.16 -6.51
C ASP A 142 2.96 -12.63 -6.36
N GLN A 143 3.96 -13.50 -6.45
CA GLN A 143 3.76 -14.93 -6.32
C GLN A 143 3.39 -15.36 -4.89
N GLY A 144 3.67 -14.51 -3.89
CA GLY A 144 3.39 -14.77 -2.47
C GLY A 144 1.96 -14.46 -2.01
N GLY A 145 1.14 -13.78 -2.82
CA GLY A 145 -0.21 -13.35 -2.40
C GLY A 145 -0.23 -12.29 -1.28
N ARG A 146 0.86 -11.51 -1.18
CA ARG A 146 1.15 -10.50 -0.16
C ARG A 146 0.63 -9.11 -0.51
N ILE A 147 0.11 -8.95 -1.72
CA ILE A 147 -0.46 -7.71 -2.23
C ILE A 147 -1.95 -7.95 -2.44
N LYS A 148 -2.77 -7.12 -1.81
CA LYS A 148 -4.22 -7.17 -1.94
C LYS A 148 -4.75 -5.81 -2.35
N LEU A 149 -5.74 -5.82 -3.24
CA LEU A 149 -6.53 -4.64 -3.57
C LEU A 149 -7.86 -4.72 -2.82
N VAL A 150 -8.13 -3.73 -1.98
CA VAL A 150 -9.28 -3.70 -1.08
C VAL A 150 -10.20 -2.55 -1.45
N ASP A 151 -11.46 -2.85 -1.75
CA ASP A 151 -12.51 -1.83 -1.87
C ASP A 151 -12.96 -1.41 -0.46
N THR A 152 -12.17 -0.56 0.19
CA THR A 152 -12.39 -0.13 1.58
C THR A 152 -13.71 0.63 1.73
N ILE A 153 -14.13 1.39 0.72
CA ILE A 153 -15.41 2.11 0.71
C ILE A 153 -16.56 1.12 0.80
N ARG A 154 -16.60 0.14 -0.11
CA ARG A 154 -17.65 -0.88 -0.11
C ARG A 154 -17.60 -1.76 1.12
N LEU A 155 -16.40 -2.14 1.58
CA LEU A 155 -16.24 -3.00 2.74
C LEU A 155 -16.72 -2.32 4.03
N ARG A 156 -16.40 -1.03 4.22
CA ARG A 156 -16.93 -0.24 5.36
C ARG A 156 -18.45 -0.14 5.33
N ALA A 157 -19.04 0.12 4.16
CA ALA A 157 -20.49 0.16 4.00
C ALA A 157 -21.15 -1.19 4.35
N ARG A 158 -20.61 -2.31 3.86
CA ARG A 158 -21.10 -3.65 4.18
C ARG A 158 -20.95 -4.00 5.66
N LEU A 159 -19.83 -3.62 6.27
CA LEU A 159 -19.63 -3.82 7.72
C LEU A 159 -20.66 -3.02 8.53
N LEU A 160 -20.91 -1.75 8.17
CA LEU A 160 -21.91 -0.92 8.84
C LEU A 160 -23.31 -1.54 8.74
N GLU A 161 -23.71 -1.99 7.55
CA GLU A 161 -24.97 -2.70 7.32
C GLU A 161 -25.04 -4.00 8.12
N PHE A 162 -23.96 -4.77 8.17
CA PHE A 162 -23.89 -5.99 8.96
C PHE A 162 -24.08 -5.70 10.46
N LEU A 163 -23.43 -4.67 10.99
CA LEU A 163 -23.55 -4.26 12.39
C LEU A 163 -24.96 -3.80 12.74
N LYS A 164 -25.68 -3.14 11.82
CA LYS A 164 -27.09 -2.74 12.03
C LYS A 164 -27.94 -3.88 12.56
N PHE A 165 -27.91 -5.03 11.89
CA PHE A 165 -28.74 -6.18 12.30
C PHE A 165 -28.30 -6.79 13.63
N ARG A 166 -27.00 -6.71 13.96
CA ARG A 166 -26.45 -7.25 15.21
C ARG A 166 -26.79 -6.36 16.40
N VAL A 167 -26.66 -5.05 16.24
CA VAL A 167 -27.00 -4.08 17.29
C VAL A 167 -28.51 -4.12 17.56
N LEU A 168 -29.35 -4.08 16.53
CA LEU A 168 -30.82 -4.11 16.72
C LEU A 168 -31.32 -5.39 17.40
N ALA A 169 -30.60 -6.51 17.28
CA ALA A 169 -30.94 -7.75 17.96
C ALA A 169 -30.50 -7.81 19.44
N SER A 170 -29.60 -6.92 19.89
CA SER A 170 -28.97 -6.98 21.22
C SER A 170 -28.61 -5.59 21.76
N GLN A 171 -29.49 -4.60 21.56
CA GLN A 171 -29.20 -3.16 21.66
C GLN A 171 -28.48 -2.70 22.94
N GLN A 172 -28.87 -3.23 24.10
CA GLN A 172 -28.32 -2.76 25.38
C GLN A 172 -26.93 -3.32 25.67
N THR A 173 -26.63 -4.55 25.23
CA THR A 173 -25.43 -5.29 25.66
C THR A 173 -24.33 -5.38 24.59
N PHE A 174 -24.66 -5.08 23.32
CA PHE A 174 -23.73 -5.30 22.20
C PHE A 174 -22.39 -4.55 22.35
N PHE A 175 -22.39 -3.36 22.97
CA PHE A 175 -21.20 -2.51 23.11
C PHE A 175 -20.57 -2.52 24.53
N GLU A 176 -21.05 -3.32 25.47
CA GLU A 176 -20.66 -3.22 26.90
C GLU A 176 -19.24 -3.77 27.20
N ALA A 177 -18.66 -4.60 26.33
CA ALA A 177 -17.35 -5.24 26.57
C ALA A 177 -16.43 -5.17 25.33
N ASP A 178 -16.14 -3.95 24.88
CA ASP A 178 -15.77 -3.69 23.50
C ASP A 178 -14.34 -3.15 23.33
N THR A 179 -13.36 -4.06 23.29
CA THR A 179 -11.97 -3.73 22.91
C THR A 179 -11.74 -4.08 21.44
N LEU A 180 -10.81 -3.38 20.77
CA LEU A 180 -10.44 -3.68 19.37
C LEU A 180 -10.12 -5.16 19.15
N LEU A 181 -9.33 -5.76 20.05
CA LEU A 181 -8.99 -7.18 19.98
C LEU A 181 -10.24 -8.09 20.03
N LYS A 182 -11.19 -7.79 20.92
CA LYS A 182 -12.45 -8.56 21.00
C LYS A 182 -13.31 -8.37 19.75
N ARG A 183 -13.36 -7.15 19.19
CA ARG A 183 -14.04 -6.87 17.91
C ARG A 183 -13.44 -7.71 16.79
N GLN A 184 -12.12 -7.70 16.65
CA GLN A 184 -11.41 -8.46 15.62
C GLN A 184 -11.65 -9.97 15.76
N GLN A 185 -11.57 -10.53 16.97
CA GLN A 185 -11.87 -11.93 17.24
C GLN A 185 -13.32 -12.31 16.91
N TRP A 186 -14.27 -11.43 17.20
CA TRP A 186 -15.67 -11.66 16.86
C TRP A 186 -15.90 -11.56 15.34
N LEU A 187 -15.33 -10.54 14.69
CA LEU A 187 -15.40 -10.35 13.24
C LEU A 187 -14.73 -11.50 12.49
N SER A 188 -13.63 -12.07 12.99
CA SER A 188 -12.96 -13.21 12.35
C SER A 188 -13.90 -14.42 12.19
N THR A 189 -14.90 -14.54 13.06
CA THR A 189 -15.90 -15.61 13.02
C THR A 189 -17.14 -15.19 12.24
N MET A 190 -17.62 -13.96 12.46
CA MET A 190 -18.94 -13.53 12.01
C MET A 190 -18.94 -12.78 10.67
N PHE A 191 -17.86 -12.08 10.35
CA PHE A 191 -17.69 -11.28 9.14
C PHE A 191 -16.19 -11.10 8.81
N PRO A 192 -15.48 -12.19 8.44
CA PRO A 192 -14.01 -12.22 8.41
C PRO A 192 -13.40 -11.24 7.41
N GLU A 193 -14.11 -10.90 6.34
CA GLU A 193 -13.66 -9.96 5.31
C GLU A 193 -13.41 -8.55 5.86
N ALA A 194 -14.04 -8.13 6.98
CA ALA A 194 -13.78 -6.83 7.60
C ALA A 194 -12.36 -6.71 8.17
N LEU A 195 -11.65 -7.82 8.43
CA LEU A 195 -10.27 -7.78 8.91
C LEU A 195 -9.27 -7.29 7.86
N GLN A 196 -9.73 -7.00 6.64
CA GLN A 196 -8.94 -6.29 5.62
C GLN A 196 -8.95 -4.77 5.81
N LEU A 197 -9.84 -4.23 6.66
CA LEU A 197 -9.85 -2.82 7.01
C LEU A 197 -8.73 -2.52 8.01
N SER A 198 -8.20 -1.30 7.93
CA SER A 198 -7.30 -0.78 8.96
C SER A 198 -8.00 -0.75 10.33
N GLU A 199 -7.23 -0.79 11.42
CA GLU A 199 -7.77 -0.64 12.77
C GLU A 199 -8.57 0.68 12.91
N GLN A 200 -8.08 1.75 12.28
CA GLN A 200 -8.75 3.04 12.27
C GLN A 200 -10.10 2.99 11.56
N ASP A 201 -10.22 2.30 10.43
CA ASP A 201 -11.48 2.17 9.71
C ASP A 201 -12.46 1.24 10.43
N LEU A 202 -11.98 0.16 11.04
CA LEU A 202 -12.79 -0.69 11.91
C LEU A 202 -13.39 0.15 13.04
N ASP A 203 -12.57 0.93 13.74
CA ASP A 203 -13.01 1.78 14.84
C ASP A 203 -14.01 2.85 14.40
N ARG A 204 -13.78 3.48 13.24
CA ARG A 204 -14.71 4.46 12.67
C ARG A 204 -16.07 3.84 12.38
N VAL A 205 -16.11 2.70 11.69
CA VAL A 205 -17.37 2.02 11.36
C VAL A 205 -18.08 1.55 12.63
N TRP A 206 -17.32 1.06 13.62
CA TRP A 206 -17.88 0.62 14.90
C TRP A 206 -18.50 1.76 15.70
N ALA A 207 -17.79 2.90 15.81
CA ALA A 207 -18.30 4.11 16.44
C ALA A 207 -19.54 4.66 15.71
N GLN A 208 -19.54 4.63 14.38
CA GLN A 208 -20.69 5.02 13.56
C GLN A 208 -21.89 4.11 13.82
N ALA A 209 -21.70 2.79 13.90
CA ALA A 209 -22.76 1.84 14.21
C ALA A 209 -23.35 2.09 15.61
N ARG A 210 -22.51 2.39 16.60
CA ARG A 210 -22.97 2.75 17.94
C ARG A 210 -23.85 4.00 17.88
N LEU A 211 -23.36 5.09 17.30
CA LEU A 211 -24.13 6.34 17.17
C LEU A 211 -25.48 6.14 16.48
N LEU A 212 -25.51 5.39 15.37
CA LEU A 212 -26.71 5.25 14.55
C LEU A 212 -27.75 4.28 15.12
N TYR A 213 -27.33 3.29 15.91
CA TYR A 213 -28.19 2.14 16.25
C TYR A 213 -28.45 1.96 17.76
N THR A 214 -27.86 2.80 18.63
CA THR A 214 -28.13 2.77 20.08
C THR A 214 -28.97 3.93 20.61
N GLU A 215 -29.24 4.97 19.81
CA GLU A 215 -30.14 6.06 20.21
C GLU A 215 -31.60 5.73 19.86
N THR A 216 -32.34 5.24 20.86
CA THR A 216 -33.81 5.33 20.99
C THR A 216 -34.15 5.65 22.43
#